data_AF-A7I4I2-F1
#
_entry.id   AF-A7I4I2-F1
#
_cell.length_a   1.000
_cell.length_b   1.000
_cell.length_c   1.000
_cell.angle_alpha   90.00
_cell.angle_beta   90.00
_cell.angle_gamma   90.00
#
_symmetry.space_group_name_H-M   'P 1'
#
loop_
_entity.id
_entity.type
_entity.pdbx_description
1 polymer ?
#
loop_
_entity_poly.entity_id
_entity_poly.type
_entity_poly.pdbx_seq_one_letter_code
_entity_poly.pdbx_strand_id
1 'polypeptide(L)'
;MNRYLIPSMILVIFALFCAGCTETGSQGTGITATPTPLPLTTAVPSVSPSAITTLPTLSLGNQYLSRSYAFSGLNNTYSEQIRIADPSWAISYKVTELTNTSQDCQFAIKVTNLDSMNSQTYTWTYLNDSFQQYPMYTPGLYKFALTGSLVKVDLTVAQRLP
;
A
#
# COMPACT_ATOMS: atom_id res chain seq x y z
N MET A 1 55.00 3.25 -10.08
CA MET A 1 54.31 3.29 -8.77
C MET A 1 52.81 3.44 -9.01
N ASN A 2 52.00 2.63 -8.29
CA ASN A 2 50.52 2.53 -8.27
C ASN A 2 49.87 2.08 -9.60
N ARG A 3 49.36 0.87 -9.84
CA ARG A 3 48.60 -0.18 -9.09
C ARG A 3 47.25 0.26 -8.53
N TYR A 4 46.18 -0.02 -9.31
CA TYR A 4 44.80 -0.38 -8.93
C TYR A 4 44.26 -1.22 -10.12
N LEU A 5 44.01 -2.56 -10.12
CA LEU A 5 43.14 -3.41 -9.28
C LEU A 5 41.75 -2.74 -9.15
N ILE A 6 40.63 -3.21 -9.70
CA ILE A 6 40.07 -4.58 -9.81
C ILE A 6 39.01 -4.63 -10.94
N PRO A 7 38.95 -5.67 -11.79
CA PRO A 7 37.70 -6.13 -12.39
C PRO A 7 37.39 -7.57 -11.93
N SER A 8 36.21 -7.84 -11.40
CA SER A 8 35.55 -9.18 -11.43
C SER A 8 34.25 -9.10 -10.65
N MET A 9 33.09 -9.23 -11.29
CA MET A 9 32.52 -10.46 -11.86
C MET A 9 31.74 -11.22 -10.78
N ILE A 10 30.43 -11.24 -11.03
CA ILE A 10 29.33 -11.89 -10.32
C ILE A 10 29.64 -13.38 -10.12
N LEU A 11 29.47 -13.90 -8.90
CA LEU A 11 29.32 -15.33 -8.66
C LEU A 11 28.07 -15.61 -7.82
N VAL A 12 27.13 -16.27 -8.48
CA VAL A 12 25.89 -16.86 -7.98
C VAL A 12 26.22 -18.07 -7.11
N ILE A 13 25.55 -18.23 -5.96
CA ILE A 13 25.41 -19.54 -5.31
C ILE A 13 23.93 -19.80 -5.04
N PHE A 14 23.44 -20.80 -5.78
CA PHE A 14 22.11 -21.37 -5.77
C PHE A 14 22.09 -22.61 -4.87
N ALA A 15 20.88 -22.98 -4.44
CA ALA A 15 20.46 -24.25 -3.85
C ALA A 15 20.66 -24.46 -2.33
N LEU A 16 19.54 -24.64 -1.64
CA LEU A 16 19.26 -25.93 -1.01
C LEU A 16 17.74 -26.19 -0.98
N PHE A 17 17.31 -27.13 -1.82
CA PHE A 17 16.03 -27.85 -1.73
C PHE A 17 16.33 -29.23 -1.15
N CYS A 18 15.42 -29.74 -0.30
CA CYS A 18 15.08 -31.14 -0.01
C CYS A 18 14.37 -31.18 1.36
N ALA A 19 13.33 -31.95 1.66
CA ALA A 19 12.41 -32.81 0.90
C ALA A 19 11.38 -33.37 1.92
N GLY A 20 10.18 -33.72 1.44
CA GLY A 20 9.31 -34.78 1.98
C GLY A 20 8.23 -34.36 2.99
N CYS A 21 7.06 -34.98 3.06
CA CYS A 21 6.40 -35.98 2.21
C CYS A 21 4.92 -36.09 2.65
N THR A 22 4.04 -36.29 1.67
CA THR A 22 2.75 -37.03 1.64
C THR A 22 1.84 -37.10 2.89
N GLU A 23 0.54 -36.79 2.69
CA GLU A 23 -0.51 -37.81 2.84
C GLU A 23 -1.80 -37.46 2.08
N THR A 24 -2.45 -38.53 1.63
CA THR A 24 -3.55 -38.66 0.69
C THR A 24 -4.87 -38.85 1.44
N GLY A 25 -5.99 -38.30 0.96
CA GLY A 25 -7.31 -38.60 1.54
C GLY A 25 -8.53 -38.15 0.72
N SER A 26 -9.07 -39.10 -0.06
CA SER A 26 -10.50 -39.36 -0.39
C SER A 26 -11.39 -38.18 -0.86
N GLN A 27 -11.70 -38.05 -2.15
CA GLN A 27 -12.85 -38.67 -2.87
C GLN A 27 -14.18 -38.77 -2.09
N GLY A 28 -15.19 -38.07 -2.60
CA GLY A 28 -16.61 -38.18 -2.26
C GLY A 28 -17.47 -37.70 -3.44
N THR A 29 -18.30 -38.60 -3.95
CA THR A 29 -19.01 -38.63 -5.24
C THR A 29 -20.31 -37.83 -5.32
N GLY A 30 -20.58 -37.28 -6.52
CA GLY A 30 -21.87 -37.34 -7.22
C GLY A 30 -22.95 -36.30 -6.87
N ILE A 31 -23.36 -35.49 -7.86
CA ILE A 31 -24.62 -35.68 -8.60
C ILE A 31 -24.69 -34.76 -9.84
N THR A 32 -25.10 -35.40 -10.93
CA THR A 32 -25.40 -34.87 -12.27
C THR A 32 -26.71 -34.08 -12.25
N ALA A 33 -26.74 -32.92 -12.93
CA ALA A 33 -27.99 -32.31 -13.39
C ALA A 33 -27.83 -31.76 -14.82
N THR A 34 -28.77 -32.18 -15.66
CA THR A 34 -28.94 -31.97 -17.10
C THR A 34 -29.12 -30.49 -17.50
N PRO A 35 -28.52 -30.01 -18.61
CA PRO A 35 -28.90 -28.73 -19.19
C PRO A 35 -30.05 -28.86 -20.21
N THR A 36 -31.13 -28.11 -19.98
CA THR A 36 -32.24 -27.86 -20.91
C THR A 36 -31.98 -26.57 -21.71
N PRO A 37 -32.25 -26.51 -23.03
CA PRO A 37 -31.91 -25.35 -23.86
C PRO A 37 -32.96 -24.21 -23.84
N LEU A 38 -32.41 -22.98 -23.76
CA LEU A 38 -32.80 -21.63 -24.24
C LEU A 38 -34.29 -21.24 -24.48
N PRO A 39 -34.58 -19.95 -24.21
CA PRO A 39 -34.84 -19.07 -25.36
C PRO A 39 -33.94 -17.82 -25.41
N LEU A 40 -33.62 -17.46 -26.64
CA LEU A 40 -32.97 -16.24 -27.10
C LEU A 40 -33.86 -15.02 -26.78
N THR A 41 -33.30 -13.93 -26.25
CA THR A 41 -33.97 -12.61 -26.29
C THR A 41 -32.95 -11.50 -26.50
N THR A 42 -33.32 -10.69 -27.47
CA THR A 42 -32.66 -9.57 -28.16
C THR A 42 -32.01 -8.53 -27.24
N ALA A 43 -30.85 -8.03 -27.71
CA ALA A 43 -30.09 -6.94 -27.10
C ALA A 43 -30.88 -5.63 -27.03
N VAL A 44 -30.80 -4.97 -25.88
CA VAL A 44 -31.10 -3.55 -25.70
C VAL A 44 -29.78 -2.85 -25.35
N PRO A 45 -29.35 -1.80 -26.07
CA PRO A 45 -28.20 -1.01 -25.67
C PRO A 45 -28.67 -0.11 -24.52
N SER A 46 -28.29 -0.44 -23.29
CA SER A 46 -28.48 0.45 -22.14
C SER A 46 -27.13 1.06 -21.78
N VAL A 47 -27.12 2.38 -21.83
CA VAL A 47 -26.02 3.33 -21.60
C VAL A 47 -25.06 2.94 -20.48
N SER A 48 -23.78 3.11 -20.78
CA SER A 48 -22.66 3.11 -19.84
C SER A 48 -22.88 4.16 -18.74
N PRO A 49 -23.00 3.78 -17.46
CA PRO A 49 -22.76 4.73 -16.40
C PRO A 49 -21.24 4.90 -16.29
N SER A 50 -20.75 6.09 -16.64
CA SER A 50 -19.43 6.54 -16.19
C SER A 50 -19.35 6.33 -14.68
N ALA A 51 -18.46 5.45 -14.24
CA ALA A 51 -18.13 5.29 -12.84
C ALA A 51 -17.60 6.64 -12.33
N ILE A 52 -18.44 7.37 -11.60
CA ILE A 52 -17.98 8.45 -10.75
C ILE A 52 -17.25 7.72 -9.62
N THR A 53 -15.93 7.58 -9.73
CA THR A 53 -15.08 7.17 -8.61
C THR A 53 -15.12 8.31 -7.61
N THR A 54 -16.12 8.30 -6.72
CA THR A 54 -16.14 9.19 -5.57
C THR A 54 -14.93 8.83 -4.72
N LEU A 55 -13.90 9.68 -4.79
CA LEU A 55 -12.74 9.55 -3.94
C LEU A 55 -13.24 9.68 -2.49
N PRO A 56 -13.04 8.68 -1.62
CA PRO A 56 -13.60 8.71 -0.27
C PRO A 56 -13.07 9.95 0.47
N THR A 57 -13.95 10.74 1.06
CA THR A 57 -13.57 11.95 1.81
C THR A 57 -13.33 11.62 3.28
N LEU A 58 -12.35 12.28 3.89
CA LEU A 58 -12.02 12.11 5.31
C LEU A 58 -12.88 13.04 6.18
N SER A 59 -13.43 12.52 7.29
CA SER A 59 -14.10 13.35 8.30
C SER A 59 -13.10 13.85 9.34
N LEU A 60 -13.04 15.17 9.56
CA LEU A 60 -12.14 15.78 10.55
C LEU A 60 -12.52 15.49 12.03
N GLY A 61 -13.72 14.95 12.29
CA GLY A 61 -14.14 14.54 13.65
C GLY A 61 -13.69 13.12 14.05
N ASN A 62 -13.29 12.30 13.07
CA ASN A 62 -12.96 10.88 13.23
C ASN A 62 -11.49 10.59 12.88
N GLN A 63 -10.59 11.50 13.25
CA GLN A 63 -9.15 11.39 12.98
C GLN A 63 -8.45 10.57 14.07
N TYR A 64 -7.65 9.59 13.65
CA TYR A 64 -6.78 8.81 14.51
C TYR A 64 -5.39 9.45 14.66
N LEU A 65 -4.92 10.14 13.62
CA LEU A 65 -3.64 10.85 13.60
C LEU A 65 -3.75 12.04 12.66
N SER A 66 -3.23 13.20 13.09
CA SER A 66 -3.03 14.36 12.22
C SER A 66 -1.81 15.13 12.70
N ARG A 67 -0.73 15.07 11.90
CA ARG A 67 0.55 15.66 12.27
C ARG A 67 1.38 16.00 11.04
N SER A 68 2.14 17.08 11.15
CA SER A 68 3.17 17.48 10.19
C SER A 68 4.54 16.97 10.60
N TYR A 69 5.28 16.41 9.66
CA TYR A 69 6.65 15.94 9.83
C TYR A 69 7.57 16.69 8.87
N ALA A 70 8.74 17.12 9.32
CA ALA A 70 9.73 17.78 8.49
C ALA A 70 11.01 16.94 8.41
N PHE A 71 11.37 16.55 7.19
CA PHE A 71 12.54 15.75 6.87
C PHE A 71 13.58 16.67 6.22
N SER A 72 14.33 17.42 7.02
CA SER A 72 15.34 18.38 6.52
C SER A 72 16.69 17.75 6.17
N GLY A 73 16.93 16.50 6.59
CA GLY A 73 18.15 15.75 6.30
C GLY A 73 17.92 14.60 5.32
N LEU A 74 19.02 14.00 4.84
CA LEU A 74 18.97 12.79 4.04
C LEU A 74 18.64 11.60 4.96
N ASN A 75 17.44 11.03 4.82
CA ASN A 75 16.93 9.85 5.54
C ASN A 75 16.50 10.08 7.00
N ASN A 76 15.80 11.18 7.27
CA ASN A 76 15.14 11.34 8.56
C ASN A 76 14.01 10.30 8.71
N THR A 77 13.80 9.80 9.92
CA THR A 77 12.74 8.80 10.20
C THR A 77 11.88 9.21 11.38
N TYR A 78 10.60 8.85 11.31
CA TYR A 78 9.64 8.99 12.42
C TYR A 78 8.86 7.69 12.55
N SER A 79 8.38 7.39 13.76
CA SER A 79 7.50 6.26 13.99
C SER A 79 6.35 6.64 14.90
N GLU A 80 5.16 6.19 14.53
CA GLU A 80 3.94 6.32 15.35
C GLU A 80 3.27 4.96 15.48
N GLN A 81 2.50 4.77 16.55
CA GLN A 81 1.59 3.65 16.70
C GLN A 81 0.21 4.14 17.10
N ILE A 82 -0.84 3.67 16.43
CA ILE A 82 -2.23 4.05 16.69
C ILE A 82 -3.13 2.82 16.56
N ARG A 83 -4.19 2.77 17.36
CA ARG A 83 -5.24 1.75 17.23
C ARG A 83 -6.40 2.31 16.44
N ILE A 84 -6.81 1.57 15.41
CA ILE A 84 -7.89 1.91 14.49
C ILE A 84 -9.05 0.95 14.76
N ALA A 85 -10.22 1.52 15.06
CA ALA A 85 -11.41 0.75 15.42
C ALA A 85 -12.35 0.50 14.24
N ASP A 86 -12.37 1.40 13.26
CA ASP A 86 -13.30 1.33 12.13
C ASP A 86 -12.69 0.55 10.96
N PRO A 87 -13.44 -0.34 10.30
CA PRO A 87 -12.95 -1.01 9.09
C PRO A 87 -12.80 -0.05 7.90
N SER A 88 -13.51 1.07 7.84
CA SER A 88 -13.45 2.05 6.75
C SER A 88 -12.62 3.28 7.15
N TRP A 89 -11.34 3.26 6.79
CA TRP A 89 -10.42 4.35 7.10
C TRP A 89 -9.43 4.59 5.95
N ALA A 90 -8.70 5.70 5.99
CA ALA A 90 -7.71 6.01 4.99
C ALA A 90 -6.49 6.72 5.59
N ILE A 91 -5.41 6.62 4.84
CA ILE A 91 -4.18 7.37 5.05
C ILE A 91 -4.16 8.43 3.95
N SER A 92 -4.04 9.69 4.32
CA SER A 92 -3.78 10.76 3.37
C SER A 92 -2.52 11.51 3.78
N TYR A 93 -1.68 11.85 2.82
CA TYR A 93 -0.58 12.74 3.08
C TYR A 93 -0.42 13.76 1.97
N LYS A 94 0.02 14.97 2.36
CA LYS A 94 0.46 16.01 1.44
C LYS A 94 1.95 16.25 1.62
N VAL A 95 2.70 16.14 0.54
CA VAL A 95 4.13 16.43 0.50
C VAL A 95 4.37 17.86 0.02
N THR A 96 5.24 18.57 0.71
CA THR A 96 5.78 19.87 0.32
C THR A 96 7.30 19.76 0.26
N GLU A 97 7.89 20.11 -0.86
CA GLU A 97 9.35 20.10 -1.02
C GLU A 97 9.97 21.22 -0.15
N LEU A 98 11.10 20.91 0.50
CA LEU A 98 11.85 21.88 1.33
C LEU A 98 13.10 22.42 0.62
N THR A 99 13.31 22.02 -0.63
CA THR A 99 14.43 22.44 -1.48
C THR A 99 13.92 22.75 -2.88
N ASN A 100 14.73 23.49 -3.66
CA ASN A 100 14.46 23.78 -5.06
C ASN A 100 14.88 22.63 -6.00
N THR A 101 15.62 21.64 -5.48
CA THR A 101 16.06 20.46 -6.23
C THR A 101 15.12 19.29 -5.95
N SER A 102 14.02 19.22 -6.70
CA SER A 102 12.96 18.21 -6.50
C SER A 102 13.46 16.76 -6.64
N GLN A 103 14.54 16.52 -7.39
CA GLN A 103 15.11 15.18 -7.61
C GLN A 103 15.59 14.49 -6.33
N ASP A 104 15.98 15.27 -5.32
CA ASP A 104 16.45 14.75 -4.03
C ASP A 104 15.32 14.62 -2.98
N CYS A 105 14.11 15.07 -3.35
CA CYS A 105 12.91 15.01 -2.52
C CYS A 105 12.25 13.64 -2.64
N GLN A 106 12.19 12.93 -1.52
CA GLN A 106 11.51 11.63 -1.45
C GLN A 106 10.84 11.43 -0.11
N PHE A 107 9.76 10.66 -0.12
CA PHE A 107 9.04 10.25 1.07
C PHE A 107 8.59 8.80 0.95
N ALA A 108 8.60 8.08 2.06
CA ALA A 108 8.06 6.75 2.17
C ALA A 108 7.37 6.58 3.53
N ILE A 109 6.25 5.87 3.53
CA ILE A 109 5.55 5.47 4.74
C ILE A 109 5.27 3.97 4.68
N LYS A 110 5.87 3.23 5.61
CA LYS A 110 5.59 1.82 5.85
C LYS A 110 4.55 1.69 6.94
N VAL A 111 3.45 1.05 6.61
CA VAL A 111 2.29 0.83 7.48
C VAL A 111 2.21 -0.64 7.78
N THR A 112 2.26 -1.01 9.05
CA THR A 112 2.18 -2.41 9.51
C THR A 112 1.00 -2.57 10.44
N ASN A 113 0.06 -3.44 10.09
CA ASN A 113 -0.95 -3.92 11.04
C ASN A 113 -0.24 -4.91 11.97
N LEU A 114 -0.10 -4.58 13.25
CA LEU A 114 0.59 -5.39 14.25
C LEU A 114 -0.24 -6.58 14.73
N ASP A 115 -1.56 -6.56 14.50
CA ASP A 115 -2.45 -7.68 14.88
C ASP A 115 -2.35 -8.82 13.83
N SER A 116 -2.19 -8.49 12.54
CA SER A 116 -2.07 -9.46 11.42
C SER A 116 -0.66 -9.60 10.85
N MET A 117 0.28 -8.75 11.27
CA MET A 117 1.66 -8.62 10.75
C MET A 117 1.76 -8.24 9.27
N ASN A 118 0.66 -7.90 8.61
CA ASN A 118 0.66 -7.42 7.24
C ASN A 118 1.23 -6.01 7.14
N SER A 119 2.07 -5.78 6.13
CA SER A 119 2.72 -4.49 5.92
C SER A 119 2.61 -4.02 4.47
N GLN A 120 2.43 -2.72 4.30
CA GLN A 120 2.40 -2.05 3.00
C GLN A 120 3.26 -0.80 3.07
N THR A 121 3.94 -0.48 1.97
CA THR A 121 4.78 0.73 1.86
C THR A 121 4.24 1.61 0.75
N TYR A 122 3.98 2.87 1.06
CA TYR A 122 3.59 3.88 0.11
C TYR A 122 4.74 4.88 -0.04
N THR A 123 5.08 5.22 -1.29
CA THR A 123 6.19 6.12 -1.60
C THR A 123 5.71 7.31 -2.41
N TRP A 124 6.44 8.41 -2.28
CA TRP A 124 6.27 9.61 -3.06
C TRP A 124 7.65 10.11 -3.51
N THR A 125 7.70 10.56 -4.76
CA THR A 125 8.83 11.27 -5.39
C THR A 125 8.29 12.51 -6.08
N TYR A 126 9.16 13.41 -6.53
CA TYR A 126 8.77 14.62 -7.28
C TYR A 126 7.94 14.37 -8.55
N LEU A 127 7.89 13.13 -9.05
CA LEU A 127 7.07 12.75 -10.20
C LEU A 127 5.61 12.44 -9.84
N ASN A 128 5.29 12.34 -8.54
CA ASN A 128 3.96 11.99 -8.05
C ASN A 128 3.18 13.24 -7.63
N ASP A 129 1.84 13.17 -7.67
CA ASP A 129 1.00 14.23 -7.11
C ASP A 129 1.35 14.47 -5.64
N SER A 130 1.45 15.74 -5.25
CA SER A 130 1.81 16.15 -3.89
C SER A 130 0.84 15.60 -2.83
N PHE A 131 -0.43 15.41 -3.18
CA PHE A 131 -1.42 14.80 -2.31
C PHE A 131 -1.67 13.36 -2.73
N GLN A 132 -1.58 12.44 -1.77
CA GLN A 132 -1.86 11.03 -1.96
C GLN A 132 -2.84 10.56 -0.90
N GLN A 133 -3.72 9.63 -1.28
CA GLN A 133 -4.66 9.02 -0.36
C GLN A 133 -4.84 7.53 -0.65
N TYR A 134 -4.77 6.71 0.40
CA TYR A 134 -4.87 5.26 0.33
C TYR A 134 -6.00 4.77 1.22
N PRO A 135 -7.07 4.20 0.65
CA PRO A 135 -8.12 3.56 1.42
C PRO A 135 -7.63 2.27 2.08
N MET A 136 -8.06 2.04 3.31
CA MET A 136 -7.75 0.87 4.11
C MET A 136 -9.05 0.24 4.63
N TYR A 137 -9.03 -1.08 4.86
CA TYR A 137 -10.23 -1.89 5.08
C TYR A 137 -10.21 -2.79 6.32
N THR A 138 -9.14 -2.69 7.13
CA THR A 138 -8.91 -3.59 8.25
C THR A 138 -8.68 -2.77 9.51
N PRO A 139 -9.44 -2.99 10.60
CA PRO A 139 -9.15 -2.38 11.89
C PRO A 139 -7.99 -3.10 12.57
N GLY A 140 -7.41 -2.48 13.61
CA GLY A 140 -6.34 -3.09 14.40
C GLY A 140 -5.35 -2.08 14.97
N LEU A 141 -4.30 -2.59 15.62
CA LEU A 141 -3.13 -1.79 16.00
C LEU A 141 -2.21 -1.62 14.80
N TYR A 142 -1.85 -0.38 14.48
CA TYR A 142 -0.99 -0.05 13.35
C TYR A 142 0.27 0.68 13.80
N LYS A 143 1.40 0.31 13.18
CA LYS A 143 2.66 1.07 13.24
C LYS A 143 2.89 1.77 11.91
N PHE A 144 3.17 3.07 11.98
CA PHE A 144 3.56 3.90 10.85
C PHE A 144 5.05 4.21 11.01
N ALA A 145 5.86 3.81 10.04
CA ALA A 145 7.27 4.17 9.96
C ALA A 145 7.47 5.07 8.74
N LEU A 146 7.74 6.33 9.00
CA LEU A 146 7.92 7.36 7.99
C LEU A 146 9.41 7.55 7.73
N THR A 147 9.79 7.73 6.47
CA THR A 147 11.15 8.07 6.05
C THR A 147 11.07 9.14 4.98
N GLY A 148 11.94 10.13 5.02
CA GLY A 148 11.92 11.19 4.03
C GLY A 148 13.25 11.91 3.90
N SER A 149 13.35 12.68 2.82
CA SER A 149 14.50 13.50 2.48
C SER A 149 14.01 14.81 1.87
N LEU A 150 14.45 15.93 2.46
CA LEU A 150 14.18 17.30 2.00
C LEU A 150 12.71 17.63 1.75
N VAL A 151 11.80 17.08 2.56
CA VAL A 151 10.34 17.25 2.41
C VAL A 151 9.67 17.54 3.75
N LYS A 152 8.56 18.27 3.71
CA LYS A 152 7.57 18.33 4.78
C LYS A 152 6.35 17.50 4.37
N VAL A 153 5.83 16.70 5.29
CA VAL A 153 4.68 15.85 5.05
C VAL A 153 3.61 16.11 6.10
N ASP A 154 2.43 16.51 5.63
CA ASP A 154 1.23 16.61 6.46
C ASP A 154 0.47 15.29 6.37
N LEU A 155 0.60 14.43 7.38
CA LEU A 155 -0.03 13.12 7.44
C LEU A 155 -1.34 13.20 8.22
N THR A 156 -2.41 12.64 7.64
CA THR A 156 -3.69 12.41 8.32
C THR A 156 -4.09 10.95 8.16
N VAL A 157 -4.53 10.34 9.27
CA VAL A 157 -5.15 9.03 9.31
C VAL A 157 -6.52 9.21 9.94
N ALA A 158 -7.57 8.85 9.23
CA ALA A 158 -8.94 9.11 9.67
C ALA A 158 -9.92 8.10 9.10
N GLN A 159 -11.11 8.02 9.70
CA GLN A 159 -12.21 7.30 9.10
C GLN A 159 -12.60 7.91 7.76
N ARG A 160 -12.99 7.05 6.83
CA ARG A 160 -13.56 7.46 5.55
C ARG A 160 -15.07 7.61 5.71
N LEU A 161 -15.61 8.69 5.18
CA LEU A 161 -17.04 8.74 4.93
C LEU A 161 -17.36 7.83 3.73
N PRO A 162 -18.46 7.04 3.80
CA PRO A 162 -18.97 6.29 2.66
C PRO A 162 -19.37 7.20 1.49
#